data_AF-G2IGW5-F1
#
_entry.id   AF-G2IGW5-F1
#
_cell.length_a   1.000
_cell.length_b   1.000
_cell.length_c   1.000
_cell.angle_alpha   90.00
_cell.angle_beta   90.00
_cell.angle_gamma   90.00
#
_symmetry.space_group_name_H-M   'P 1'
#
loop_
_entity.id
_entity.type
_entity.pdbx_description
1 polymer ?
#
loop_
_entity_poly.entity_id
_entity_poly.type
_entity_poly.pdbx_seq_one_letter_code
_entity_poly.pdbx_strand_id
1 'polypeptide(L)'
;MLVEGGVKFCKIAKLAFKTNNLKEIHTNLIKAQDIFYELMITLDTEKGGVWAENLKSIYAFIIDRLSKCNIEKNEAILDEVFPVVQEVNDMWQEVYKKVSSSK
;
A
#
# COMPACT_ATOMS: atom_id res chain seq x y z
N MET A 1 -11.55 0.11 -5.04
CA MET A 1 -10.28 0.36 -5.78
C MET A 1 -9.16 -0.55 -5.27
N LEU A 2 -8.11 -0.82 -6.05
CA LEU A 2 -6.97 -1.65 -5.61
C LEU A 2 -6.35 -1.14 -4.30
N VAL A 3 -6.16 0.18 -4.18
CA VAL A 3 -5.59 0.84 -2.98
C VAL A 3 -6.39 0.60 -1.69
N GLU A 4 -7.72 0.44 -1.77
CA GLU A 4 -8.55 0.07 -0.61
C GLU A 4 -8.21 -1.35 -0.13
N GLY A 5 -7.87 -2.24 -1.07
CA GLY A 5 -7.35 -3.58 -0.78
C GLY A 5 -6.04 -3.51 0.00
N GLY A 6 -5.12 -2.61 -0.38
CA GLY A 6 -3.86 -2.39 0.34
C GLY A 6 -4.09 -1.99 1.80
N VAL A 7 -4.95 -1.00 2.04
CA VAL A 7 -5.36 -0.59 3.40
C VAL A 7 -5.98 -1.75 4.18
N LYS A 8 -6.91 -2.49 3.55
CA LYS A 8 -7.58 -3.63 4.18
C LYS A 8 -6.58 -4.69 4.63
N PHE A 9 -5.65 -5.09 3.76
CA PHE A 9 -4.69 -6.14 4.10
C PHE A 9 -3.70 -5.71 5.17
N CYS A 10 -3.26 -4.44 5.17
CA CYS A 10 -2.46 -3.91 6.29
C CYS A 10 -3.22 -3.97 7.63
N LYS A 11 -4.52 -3.63 7.66
CA LYS A 11 -5.34 -3.74 8.88
C LYS A 11 -5.49 -5.19 9.37
N ILE A 12 -5.69 -6.14 8.46
CA ILE A 12 -5.78 -7.56 8.82
C ILE A 12 -4.42 -8.06 9.35
N ALA A 13 -3.30 -7.70 8.71
CA ALA A 13 -1.97 -8.03 9.21
C ALA A 13 -1.74 -7.48 10.62
N LYS A 14 -2.13 -6.22 10.88
CA LYS A 14 -2.06 -5.60 12.21
C LYS A 14 -2.88 -6.34 13.26
N LEU A 15 -4.08 -6.82 12.92
CA LEU A 15 -4.86 -7.64 13.84
C LEU A 15 -4.18 -8.99 14.12
N ALA A 16 -3.56 -9.61 13.11
CA ALA A 16 -2.85 -10.88 13.25
C ALA A 16 -1.57 -10.76 14.09
N PHE A 17 -0.93 -9.59 14.16
CA PHE A 17 0.16 -9.32 15.11
C PHE A 17 -0.30 -9.47 16.57
N LYS A 18 -1.52 -9.03 16.91
CA LYS A 18 -2.07 -9.13 18.27
C LYS A 18 -2.25 -10.57 18.75
N THR A 19 -2.49 -11.50 17.83
CA THR A 19 -2.66 -12.93 18.12
C THR A 19 -1.40 -13.75 17.79
N ASN A 20 -0.31 -13.09 17.38
CA ASN A 20 0.94 -13.69 16.93
C ASN A 20 0.75 -14.74 15.80
N ASN A 21 -0.25 -14.56 14.95
CA ASN A 21 -0.53 -15.46 13.83
C ASN A 21 0.40 -15.17 12.64
N LEU A 22 1.62 -15.73 12.67
CA LEU A 22 2.67 -15.46 11.67
C LEU A 22 2.26 -15.76 10.22
N LYS A 23 1.45 -16.80 10.00
CA LYS A 23 0.96 -17.17 8.66
C LYS A 23 0.03 -16.10 8.11
N GLU A 24 -0.87 -15.61 8.94
CA GLU A 24 -1.84 -14.58 8.55
C GLU A 24 -1.17 -13.22 8.38
N ILE A 25 -0.21 -12.86 9.24
CA ILE A 25 0.65 -11.68 9.05
C ILE A 25 1.32 -11.74 7.68
N HIS A 26 2.03 -12.83 7.39
CA HIS A 26 2.74 -12.99 6.12
C HIS A 26 1.80 -12.90 4.92
N THR A 27 0.70 -13.67 4.95
CA THR A 27 -0.26 -13.72 3.84
C THR A 27 -0.82 -12.34 3.51
N ASN A 28 -1.17 -11.54 4.52
CA ASN A 28 -1.78 -10.24 4.29
C ASN A 28 -0.72 -9.17 3.92
N LEU A 29 0.50 -9.23 4.48
CA LEU A 29 1.58 -8.34 4.05
C LEU A 29 1.99 -8.58 2.59
N ILE A 30 2.05 -9.84 2.13
CA ILE A 30 2.30 -10.16 0.72
C ILE A 30 1.19 -9.61 -0.17
N LYS A 31 -0.08 -9.84 0.18
CA LYS A 31 -1.21 -9.30 -0.60
C LYS A 31 -1.20 -7.77 -0.70
N ALA A 32 -0.79 -7.08 0.36
CA ALA A 32 -0.61 -5.63 0.32
C ALA A 32 0.53 -5.23 -0.63
N GLN A 33 1.68 -5.93 -0.57
CA GLN A 33 2.81 -5.70 -1.47
C GLN A 33 2.43 -5.93 -2.93
N ASP A 34 1.73 -7.02 -3.25
CA ASP A 34 1.30 -7.36 -4.62
C ASP A 34 0.47 -6.23 -5.24
N ILE A 35 -0.41 -5.59 -4.45
CA ILE A 35 -1.18 -4.43 -4.90
C ILE A 35 -0.27 -3.25 -5.27
N PHE A 36 0.72 -2.94 -4.43
CA PHE A 36 1.62 -1.83 -4.71
C PHE A 36 2.59 -2.14 -5.85
N TYR A 37 2.99 -3.40 -6.03
CA TYR A 37 3.73 -3.85 -7.22
C TYR A 37 2.90 -3.63 -8.49
N GLU A 38 1.64 -4.05 -8.49
CA GLU A 38 0.75 -3.87 -9.64
C GLU A 38 0.56 -2.38 -9.97
N LEU A 39 0.30 -1.54 -8.96
CA LEU A 39 0.20 -0.08 -9.14
C LEU A 39 1.49 0.54 -9.67
N MET A 40 2.64 0.02 -9.28
CA MET A 40 3.95 0.50 -9.72
C MET A 40 4.25 0.09 -11.17
N ILE A 41 3.94 -1.15 -11.55
CA ILE A 41 4.21 -1.71 -12.88
C ILE A 41 3.27 -1.12 -13.93
N THR A 42 2.03 -0.82 -13.55
CA THR A 42 1.01 -0.24 -14.46
C THR A 42 1.08 1.27 -14.60
N LEU A 43 2.05 1.93 -13.94
CA LEU A 43 2.18 3.39 -13.95
C LEU A 43 2.84 3.89 -15.25
N ASP A 44 2.13 4.72 -16.01
CA ASP A 44 2.63 5.36 -17.24
C ASP A 44 3.53 6.55 -16.88
N THR A 45 4.83 6.32 -16.81
CA THR A 45 5.82 7.37 -16.48
C THR A 45 6.08 8.34 -17.63
N GLU A 46 5.81 7.94 -18.87
CA GLU A 46 5.93 8.84 -20.03
C GLU A 46 4.88 9.95 -19.99
N LYS A 47 3.61 9.60 -19.73
CA LYS A 47 2.53 10.58 -19.61
C LYS A 47 2.52 11.29 -18.27
N GLY A 48 2.85 10.57 -17.19
CA GLY A 48 2.83 11.13 -15.83
C GLY A 48 4.06 11.97 -15.48
N GLY A 49 5.16 11.85 -16.23
CA GLY A 49 6.40 12.59 -16.02
C GLY A 49 6.89 12.50 -14.56
N VAL A 50 7.30 13.65 -14.01
CA VAL A 50 7.82 13.75 -12.63
C VAL A 50 6.83 13.26 -11.57
N TRP A 51 5.52 13.41 -11.81
CA TRP A 51 4.50 12.98 -10.84
C TRP A 51 4.42 11.46 -10.76
N ALA A 52 4.52 10.77 -11.91
CA ALA A 52 4.56 9.31 -11.92
C ALA A 52 5.85 8.77 -11.29
N GLU A 53 7.02 9.39 -11.54
CA GLU A 53 8.26 8.97 -10.88
C GLU A 53 8.23 9.15 -9.35
N ASN A 54 7.64 10.24 -8.86
CA ASN A 54 7.44 10.45 -7.43
C ASN A 54 6.51 9.38 -6.84
N LEU A 55 5.41 9.07 -7.53
CA LEU A 55 4.45 8.07 -7.08
C LEU A 55 5.04 6.65 -7.07
N LYS A 56 5.83 6.32 -8.10
CA LYS A 56 6.63 5.09 -8.17
C LYS A 56 7.56 4.95 -6.96
N SER A 57 8.21 6.04 -6.56
CA SER A 57 9.11 6.06 -5.40
C SER A 57 8.35 5.83 -4.08
N ILE A 58 7.16 6.40 -3.93
CA ILE A 58 6.28 6.16 -2.78
C ILE A 58 5.86 4.68 -2.73
N TYR A 59 5.47 4.10 -3.86
CA TYR A 59 5.09 2.69 -3.90
C TYR A 59 6.26 1.77 -3.57
N ALA A 60 7.45 2.05 -4.12
CA ALA A 60 8.66 1.31 -3.79
C ALA A 60 8.99 1.37 -2.29
N PHE A 61 8.86 2.54 -1.66
CA PHE A 61 9.03 2.70 -0.22
C PHE A 61 8.04 1.85 0.58
N ILE A 62 6.75 1.89 0.22
CA ILE A 62 5.72 1.07 0.88
C ILE A 62 6.06 -0.42 0.79
N ILE A 63 6.42 -0.89 -0.40
CA ILE A 63 6.78 -2.29 -0.65
C ILE A 63 7.98 -2.70 0.21
N ASP A 64 9.04 -1.89 0.28
CA ASP A 64 10.22 -2.15 1.10
C ASP A 64 9.86 -2.28 2.57
N ARG A 65 9.11 -1.32 3.13
CA ARG A 65 8.70 -1.35 4.54
C ARG A 65 7.81 -2.53 4.87
N LEU A 66 6.84 -2.86 4.01
CA LEU A 66 5.99 -4.04 4.21
C LEU A 66 6.79 -5.34 4.12
N SER A 67 7.79 -5.41 3.23
CA SER A 67 8.70 -6.55 3.11
C SER A 67 9.54 -6.70 4.37
N LYS A 68 10.13 -5.61 4.87
CA LYS A 68 10.93 -5.59 6.09
C LYS A 68 10.09 -5.96 7.32
N CYS A 69 8.90 -5.41 7.44
CA CYS A 69 7.92 -5.80 8.46
C CYS A 69 7.64 -7.31 8.44
N ASN A 70 7.48 -7.89 7.25
CA ASN A 70 7.23 -9.30 7.09
C ASN A 70 8.45 -10.15 7.48
N ILE A 71 9.65 -9.77 7.07
CA ILE A 71 10.88 -10.52 7.36
C ILE A 71 11.17 -10.49 8.87
N GLU A 72 11.14 -9.29 9.46
CA GLU A 72 11.49 -9.07 10.87
C GLU A 72 10.34 -9.40 11.83
N LYS A 73 9.12 -9.54 11.30
CA LYS A 73 7.89 -9.70 12.09
C LYS A 73 7.77 -8.62 13.17
N ASN A 74 8.00 -7.36 12.77
CA ASN A 74 7.97 -6.21 13.66
C ASN A 74 6.76 -5.31 13.36
N GLU A 75 5.75 -5.32 14.24
CA GLU A 75 4.53 -4.51 14.11
C GLU A 75 4.83 -3.00 14.04
N ALA A 76 5.88 -2.51 14.70
CA ALA A 76 6.23 -1.09 14.67
C ALA A 76 6.51 -0.59 13.24
N ILE A 77 7.09 -1.43 12.38
CA ILE A 77 7.32 -1.09 10.97
C ILE A 77 5.99 -0.94 10.21
N LEU A 78 5.01 -1.79 10.52
CA LEU A 78 3.67 -1.67 9.95
C LEU A 78 3.00 -0.38 10.41
N ASP A 79 3.15 -0.02 11.68
CA ASP A 79 2.59 1.20 12.25
C ASP A 79 3.17 2.47 11.64
N GLU A 80 4.45 2.46 11.30
CA GLU A 80 5.11 3.58 10.60
C GLU A 80 4.67 3.73 9.15
N VAL A 81 4.53 2.65 8.39
CA VAL A 81 4.19 2.72 6.94
C VAL A 81 2.69 2.82 6.69
N PHE A 82 1.86 2.36 7.62
CA PHE A 82 0.40 2.32 7.43
C PHE A 82 -0.23 3.70 7.14
N PRO A 83 0.18 4.81 7.78
CA PRO A 83 -0.28 6.15 7.41
C PRO A 83 -0.03 6.50 5.94
N VAL A 84 1.15 6.14 5.39
CA VAL A 84 1.49 6.39 3.98
C VAL A 84 0.58 5.58 3.04
N VAL A 85 0.30 4.32 3.39
CA VAL A 85 -0.67 3.48 2.66
C VAL A 85 -2.07 4.11 2.67
N GLN A 86 -2.48 4.68 3.80
CA GLN A 86 -3.77 5.35 3.94
C GLN A 86 -3.83 6.65 3.12
N GLU A 87 -2.78 7.48 3.15
CA GLU A 87 -2.69 8.72 2.37
C GLU A 87 -2.76 8.44 0.86
N VAL A 88 -2.08 7.39 0.37
CA VAL A 88 -2.18 6.97 -1.03
C VAL A 88 -3.61 6.58 -1.40
N ASN A 89 -4.28 5.81 -0.53
CA ASN A 89 -5.68 5.47 -0.75
C ASN A 89 -6.57 6.71 -0.81
N ASP A 90 -6.42 7.62 0.15
CA ASP A 90 -7.27 8.80 0.29
C ASP A 90 -7.08 9.76 -0.90
N MET A 91 -5.83 9.93 -1.37
CA MET A 91 -5.52 10.65 -2.60
C MET A 91 -6.28 10.08 -3.81
N TRP A 92 -6.22 8.76 -4.01
CA TRP A 92 -6.91 8.12 -5.13
C TRP A 92 -8.43 8.16 -5.02
N GLN A 93 -8.97 8.10 -3.80
CA GLN A 93 -10.40 8.32 -3.55
C GLN A 93 -10.84 9.73 -3.92
N GLU A 94 -10.03 10.74 -3.58
CA GLU A 94 -10.31 12.13 -3.95
C GLU A 94 -10.28 12.32 -5.47
N VAL A 95 -9.28 11.76 -6.15
CA VAL A 95 -9.19 11.77 -7.61
C VAL A 95 -10.42 11.11 -8.23
N TYR A 96 -10.82 9.93 -7.74
CA TYR A 96 -12.00 9.23 -8.24
C TYR A 96 -13.27 10.07 -8.08
N LYS A 97 -13.46 10.70 -6.91
CA LYS A 97 -14.59 11.62 -6.67
C LYS A 97 -14.59 12.77 -7.68
N LYS A 98 -13.46 13.49 -7.83
CA LYS A 98 -13.35 14.63 -8.78
C LYS A 98 -13.66 14.21 -10.22
N VAL A 99 -13.14 13.07 -10.67
CA VAL A 99 -13.40 12.54 -12.02
C VAL A 99 -14.86 12.10 -12.19
N SER A 100 -15.45 11.48 -11.17
CA SER A 100 -16.84 11.02 -11.21
C SER A 100 -17.86 12.16 -11.16
N SER A 101 -17.57 13.26 -10.43
CA SER A 101 -18.44 14.43 -10.32
C SER A 101 -18.28 15.42 -11.49
N SER A 102 -17.28 15.24 -12.35
CA SER A 102 -17.08 16.05 -13.56
C SER A 102 -17.76 15.46 -14.80
N LYS A 103 -18.58 14.42 -14.63
CA LYS A 103 -19.47 13.86 -15.66
C LYS A 103 -20.91 14.29 -15.40
#